data_AF-A0A4Y2FLS1-F1
#
_entry.id   AF-A0A4Y2FLS1-F1
#
_cell.length_a   1.000
_cell.length_b   1.000
_cell.length_c   1.000
_cell.angle_alpha   90.00
_cell.angle_beta   90.00
_cell.angle_gamma   90.00
#
_symmetry.space_group_name_H-M   'P 1'
#
loop_
_entity.id
_entity.type
_entity.pdbx_description
1 polymer ?
#
loop_
_entity_poly.entity_id
_entity_poly.type
_entity_poly.pdbx_seq_one_letter_code
_entity_poly.pdbx_strand_id
1 'polypeptide(L)'
;MASKRKRLTLKENIDVPEVSGKEKLSVRCLAERFKVGKTQISELLKDKDEIRKMWMVNSNENSKNLKFRKTETSEIDEVVIKWFRSARTKNIPINGVLLQEKAREVGRTLGLDTFKASNGWLEKSGHVIIFLSNLFVVKRNP
;
A
#
# COMPACT_ATOMS: atom_id res chain seq x y z
N MET A 1 11.51 -30.49 13.11
CA MET A 1 12.16 -29.25 12.67
C MET A 1 11.09 -28.26 12.22
N ALA A 2 11.01 -27.06 12.78
CA ALA A 2 10.03 -26.07 12.36
C ALA A 2 10.35 -25.61 10.92
N SER A 3 9.48 -25.95 9.97
CA SER A 3 9.62 -25.51 8.58
C SER A 3 9.64 -23.99 8.53
N LYS A 4 10.64 -23.40 7.86
CA LYS A 4 10.74 -21.94 7.71
C LYS A 4 9.45 -21.45 7.04
N ARG A 5 8.74 -20.52 7.68
CA ARG A 5 7.49 -19.96 7.15
C ARG A 5 7.76 -19.37 5.76
N LYS A 6 7.06 -19.86 4.74
CA LYS A 6 7.10 -19.30 3.39
C LYS A 6 6.50 -17.89 3.41
N ARG A 7 7.32 -16.89 3.07
CA ARG A 7 6.87 -15.50 2.84
C ARG A 7 6.23 -15.42 1.45
N LEU A 8 4.96 -15.03 1.39
CA LEU A 8 4.24 -14.86 0.13
C LEU A 8 4.71 -13.61 -0.62
N THR A 9 4.80 -13.73 -1.95
CA THR A 9 5.03 -12.60 -2.84
C THR A 9 3.79 -11.71 -2.95
N LEU A 10 3.95 -10.48 -3.43
CA LEU A 10 2.83 -9.53 -3.55
C LEU A 10 1.71 -10.10 -4.43
N LYS A 11 2.08 -10.77 -5.53
CA LYS A 11 1.18 -11.48 -6.44
C LYS A 11 0.40 -12.60 -5.75
N GLU A 12 1.10 -13.48 -5.02
CA GLU A 12 0.42 -14.57 -4.29
C GLU A 12 -0.50 -14.04 -3.18
N ASN A 13 -0.22 -12.87 -2.60
CA ASN A 13 -1.11 -12.29 -1.59
C ASN A 13 -2.48 -11.87 -2.16
N ILE A 14 -2.59 -11.59 -3.47
CA ILE A 14 -3.86 -11.24 -4.14
C ILE A 14 -4.54 -12.46 -4.73
N ASP A 15 -3.74 -13.37 -5.26
CA ASP A 15 -4.22 -14.61 -5.87
C ASP A 15 -4.98 -15.46 -4.83
N VAL A 16 -4.49 -15.50 -3.58
CA VAL A 16 -5.15 -16.24 -2.49
C VAL A 16 -6.61 -15.78 -2.25
N PRO A 17 -6.90 -14.48 -1.98
CA PRO A 17 -8.28 -14.00 -1.88
C PRO A 17 -9.11 -14.17 -3.16
N GLU A 18 -8.53 -13.98 -4.35
CA GLU A 18 -9.25 -14.13 -5.62
C GLU A 18 -9.69 -15.57 -5.86
N VAL A 19 -8.77 -16.52 -5.67
CA VAL A 19 -9.04 -17.96 -5.82
C VAL A 19 -10.03 -18.41 -4.74
N SER A 20 -9.91 -17.92 -3.50
CA SER A 20 -10.88 -18.20 -2.44
C SER A 20 -12.29 -17.74 -2.81
N GLY A 21 -12.44 -16.56 -3.42
CA GLY A 21 -13.73 -16.04 -3.86
C GLY A 21 -14.32 -16.79 -5.07
N LYS A 22 -13.49 -17.11 -6.06
CA LYS A 22 -13.93 -17.78 -7.31
C LYS A 22 -14.26 -19.26 -7.09
N GLU A 23 -13.40 -19.97 -6.37
CA GLU A 23 -13.50 -21.43 -6.20
C GLU A 23 -14.14 -21.83 -4.85
N LYS A 24 -14.48 -20.88 -3.96
CA LYS A 24 -15.03 -21.11 -2.61
C LYS A 24 -14.23 -22.13 -1.78
N LEU A 25 -12.91 -22.14 -1.96
CA LEU A 25 -12.03 -23.09 -1.27
C LEU A 25 -11.92 -22.81 0.22
N SER A 26 -11.82 -23.89 1.01
CA SER A 26 -11.50 -23.82 2.44
C SER A 26 -10.07 -23.35 2.68
N VAL A 27 -9.84 -22.72 3.84
CA VAL A 27 -8.51 -22.29 4.34
C VAL A 27 -7.48 -23.41 4.26
N ARG A 28 -7.90 -24.66 4.50
CA ARG A 28 -7.04 -25.84 4.41
C ARG A 28 -6.58 -26.09 2.97
N CYS A 29 -7.49 -26.09 1.99
CA CYS A 29 -7.16 -26.31 0.59
C CYS A 29 -6.24 -25.21 0.04
N LEU A 30 -6.45 -23.96 0.44
CA LEU A 30 -5.59 -22.83 0.07
C LEU A 30 -4.19 -22.97 0.70
N ALA A 31 -4.10 -23.36 1.96
CA ALA A 31 -2.82 -23.59 2.64
C ALA A 31 -1.99 -24.66 1.93
N GLU A 32 -2.63 -25.75 1.47
CA GLU A 32 -1.99 -26.83 0.72
C GLU A 32 -1.55 -26.35 -0.69
N ARG A 33 -2.44 -25.67 -1.43
CA ARG A 33 -2.17 -25.17 -2.80
C ARG A 33 -1.02 -24.16 -2.85
N PHE A 34 -1.00 -23.21 -1.91
CA PHE A 34 0.02 -22.15 -1.87
C PHE A 34 1.25 -22.53 -1.02
N LYS A 35 1.25 -23.72 -0.40
CA LYS A 35 2.30 -24.23 0.51
C LYS A 35 2.61 -23.24 1.64
N VAL A 36 1.57 -22.78 2.33
CA VAL A 36 1.66 -21.80 3.43
C VAL A 36 0.88 -22.26 4.66
N GLY A 37 1.15 -21.65 5.82
CA GLY A 37 0.43 -21.97 7.04
C GLY A 37 -1.03 -21.51 7.00
N LYS A 38 -1.93 -22.28 7.65
CA LYS A 38 -3.37 -21.97 7.76
C LYS A 38 -3.61 -20.59 8.37
N THR A 39 -2.83 -20.21 9.38
CA THR A 39 -2.88 -18.89 10.02
C THR A 39 -2.64 -17.76 9.02
N GLN A 40 -1.65 -17.92 8.15
CA GLN A 40 -1.30 -16.92 7.13
C GLN A 40 -2.44 -16.73 6.12
N ILE A 41 -3.09 -17.82 5.68
CA ILE A 41 -4.28 -17.74 4.81
C ILE A 41 -5.44 -17.04 5.53
N SER A 42 -5.67 -17.36 6.81
CA SER A 42 -6.73 -16.73 7.60
C SER A 42 -6.54 -15.22 7.71
N GLU A 43 -5.31 -14.76 7.99
CA GLU A 43 -4.95 -13.34 8.03
C GLU A 43 -5.15 -12.67 6.66
N LEU A 44 -4.68 -13.32 5.59
CA LEU A 44 -4.87 -12.86 4.21
C LEU A 44 -6.33 -12.66 3.80
N LEU A 45 -7.20 -13.57 4.23
CA LEU A 45 -8.63 -13.48 3.93
C LEU A 45 -9.32 -12.39 4.76
N LYS A 46 -8.85 -12.12 5.98
CA LYS A 46 -9.34 -11.00 6.82
C LYS A 46 -8.94 -9.66 6.22
N ASP A 47 -7.71 -9.52 5.77
CA ASP A 47 -7.16 -8.26 5.23
C ASP A 47 -7.31 -8.14 3.71
N LYS A 48 -8.17 -8.96 3.07
CA LYS A 48 -8.29 -9.05 1.59
C LYS A 48 -8.52 -7.70 0.91
N ASP A 49 -9.35 -6.84 1.51
CA ASP A 49 -9.69 -5.53 0.96
C ASP A 49 -8.52 -4.56 1.07
N GLU A 50 -7.78 -4.62 2.18
CA GLU A 50 -6.57 -3.85 2.40
C GLU A 50 -5.46 -4.31 1.46
N ILE A 51 -5.30 -5.62 1.25
CA ILE A 51 -4.34 -6.19 0.29
C ILE A 51 -4.68 -5.75 -1.14
N ARG A 52 -5.96 -5.73 -1.51
CA ARG A 52 -6.41 -5.26 -2.83
C ARG A 52 -6.16 -3.75 -3.00
N LYS A 53 -6.45 -2.95 -1.98
CA LYS A 53 -6.12 -1.50 -1.94
C LYS A 53 -4.60 -1.31 -2.07
N MET A 54 -3.81 -2.07 -1.30
CA MET A 54 -2.35 -2.04 -1.35
C MET A 54 -1.80 -2.47 -2.71
N TRP A 55 -2.41 -3.42 -3.42
CA TRP A 55 -1.99 -3.82 -4.77
C TRP A 55 -2.31 -2.78 -5.84
N MET A 56 -3.52 -2.22 -5.80
CA MET A 56 -3.93 -1.15 -6.70
C MET A 56 -3.03 0.08 -6.55
N VAL A 57 -2.50 0.26 -5.34
CA VAL A 57 -1.50 1.28 -5.00
C VAL A 57 -0.11 0.80 -5.47
N ASN A 58 0.36 -0.39 -5.10
CA ASN A 58 1.72 -0.87 -5.32
C ASN A 58 1.86 -1.81 -6.54
N SER A 59 1.42 -1.41 -7.74
CA SER A 59 1.41 -2.30 -8.93
C SER A 59 2.80 -2.59 -9.55
N ASN A 60 3.90 -2.60 -8.78
CA ASN A 60 5.17 -3.14 -9.23
C ASN A 60 5.38 -4.55 -8.67
N GLU A 61 5.46 -5.54 -9.55
CA GLU A 61 5.69 -6.96 -9.24
C GLU A 61 6.98 -7.18 -8.40
N ASN A 62 7.93 -6.25 -8.49
CA ASN A 62 9.20 -6.30 -7.77
C ASN A 62 9.19 -5.68 -6.35
N SER A 63 8.09 -5.05 -5.93
CA SER A 63 8.00 -4.37 -4.64
C SER A 63 7.68 -5.35 -3.51
N LYS A 64 8.62 -6.26 -3.23
CA LYS A 64 8.54 -7.34 -2.23
C LYS A 64 8.35 -6.85 -0.77
N ASN A 65 8.40 -5.55 -0.52
CA ASN A 65 8.58 -4.98 0.82
C ASN A 65 7.69 -3.77 1.18
N LEU A 66 6.76 -3.33 0.34
CA LEU A 66 5.87 -2.23 0.74
C LEU A 66 4.73 -2.76 1.63
N LYS A 67 5.08 -3.17 2.85
CA LYS A 67 4.10 -3.09 3.94
C LYS A 67 3.98 -1.62 4.27
N PHE A 68 2.84 -1.02 3.99
CA PHE A 68 2.43 0.17 4.74
C PHE A 68 2.34 -0.30 6.20
N ARG A 69 3.42 -0.09 6.97
CA ARG A 69 3.30 -0.15 8.42
C ARG A 69 2.25 0.91 8.75
N LYS A 70 1.18 0.51 9.42
CA LYS A 70 0.31 1.43 10.15
C LYS A 70 1.18 2.11 11.21
N THR A 71 1.87 3.16 10.81
CA THR A 71 2.55 4.08 11.72
C THR A 71 1.58 5.21 12.03
N GLU A 72 1.81 5.94 13.11
CA GLU A 72 1.02 7.15 13.44
C GLU A 72 1.01 8.18 12.29
N THR A 73 1.93 8.05 11.34
CA THR A 73 2.00 8.87 10.12
C THR A 73 1.08 8.39 8.99
N SER A 74 0.47 7.21 9.07
CA SER A 74 -0.29 6.62 7.97
C SER A 74 -1.51 7.46 7.59
N GLU A 75 -2.17 8.11 8.56
CA GLU A 75 -3.27 9.03 8.28
C GLU A 75 -2.80 10.26 7.51
N ILE A 76 -1.63 10.79 7.85
CA ILE A 76 -1.01 11.90 7.12
C ILE A 76 -0.66 11.47 5.69
N ASP A 77 -0.04 10.30 5.54
CA ASP A 77 0.33 9.74 4.24
C ASP A 77 -0.91 9.59 3.33
N GLU A 78 -2.04 9.10 3.86
CA GLU A 78 -3.28 8.93 3.09
C GLU A 78 -3.88 10.26 2.60
N VAL A 79 -3.96 11.27 3.47
CA VAL A 79 -4.50 12.59 3.12
C VAL A 79 -3.60 13.28 2.10
N VAL A 80 -2.28 13.20 2.27
CA VAL A 80 -1.29 13.76 1.34
C VAL A 80 -1.37 13.07 -0.03
N ILE A 81 -1.51 11.74 -0.09
CA ILE A 81 -1.71 11.00 -1.34
C ILE A 81 -2.98 11.47 -2.06
N LYS A 82 -4.09 11.65 -1.33
CA LYS A 82 -5.36 12.11 -1.92
C LYS A 82 -5.23 13.52 -2.50
N TRP A 83 -4.57 14.42 -1.79
CA TRP A 83 -4.27 15.77 -2.27
C TRP A 83 -3.37 15.75 -3.51
N PHE A 84 -2.29 14.96 -3.49
CA PHE A 84 -1.37 14.84 -4.61
C PHE A 84 -2.06 14.35 -5.88
N ARG A 85 -2.95 13.35 -5.76
CA ARG A 85 -3.77 12.86 -6.88
C ARG A 85 -4.68 13.94 -7.47
N SER A 86 -5.27 14.78 -6.61
CA SER A 86 -6.09 15.91 -7.07
C SER A 86 -5.25 16.95 -7.80
N ALA A 87 -4.08 17.30 -7.26
CA ALA A 87 -3.15 18.24 -7.89
C ALA A 87 -2.64 17.73 -9.24
N ARG A 88 -2.32 16.43 -9.36
CA ARG A 88 -1.93 15.81 -10.63
C ARG A 88 -3.05 15.77 -11.66
N THR A 89 -4.29 15.56 -11.24
CA THR A 89 -5.45 15.65 -12.14
C THR A 89 -5.58 17.05 -12.75
N LYS A 90 -5.12 18.07 -12.02
CA LYS A 90 -5.05 19.46 -12.48
C LYS A 90 -3.73 19.81 -13.20
N ASN A 91 -2.90 18.81 -13.53
CA ASN A 91 -1.57 18.97 -14.13
C ASN A 91 -0.61 19.90 -13.35
N ILE A 92 -0.79 20.02 -12.04
CA ILE A 92 0.08 20.85 -11.21
C ILE A 92 1.37 20.08 -10.89
N PRO A 93 2.56 20.61 -11.24
CA PRO A 93 3.83 20.01 -10.84
C PRO A 93 4.02 20.20 -9.33
N ILE A 94 3.94 19.10 -8.59
CA ILE A 94 4.22 19.08 -7.16
C ILE A 94 5.65 18.62 -6.94
N ASN A 95 6.47 19.48 -6.32
CA ASN A 95 7.83 19.17 -5.91
C ASN A 95 7.86 18.57 -4.48
N GLY A 96 9.03 18.06 -4.07
CA GLY A 96 9.19 17.44 -2.74
C GLY A 96 8.95 18.41 -1.57
N VAL A 97 9.25 19.70 -1.76
CA VAL A 97 9.08 20.75 -0.73
C VAL A 97 7.58 21.01 -0.48
N LEU A 98 6.79 21.15 -1.54
CA LEU A 98 5.33 21.29 -1.49
C LEU A 98 4.69 20.07 -0.84
N LEU A 99 5.25 18.88 -1.08
CA LEU A 99 4.78 17.65 -0.45
C LEU A 99 5.03 17.63 1.05
N GLN A 100 6.21 18.05 1.48
CA GLN A 100 6.54 18.19 2.91
C GLN A 100 5.68 19.25 3.59
N GLU A 101 5.47 20.39 2.94
CA GLU A 101 4.64 21.47 3.48
C GLU A 101 3.19 21.00 3.68
N LYS A 102 2.62 20.32 2.67
CA LYS A 102 1.29 19.74 2.81
C LYS A 102 1.22 18.70 3.92
N ALA A 103 2.24 17.87 4.07
CA ALA A 103 2.28 16.86 5.13
C ALA A 103 2.34 17.48 6.53
N ARG A 104 3.06 18.61 6.70
CA ARG A 104 3.05 19.37 7.97
C ARG A 104 1.69 19.99 8.25
N GLU A 105 1.04 20.56 7.24
CA GLU A 105 -0.31 21.12 7.38
C GLU A 105 -1.33 20.06 7.78
N VAL A 106 -1.27 18.89 7.14
CA VAL A 106 -2.12 17.75 7.47
C VAL A 106 -1.82 17.24 8.88
N GLY A 107 -0.53 17.13 9.25
CA GLY A 107 -0.14 16.75 10.61
C GLY A 107 -0.72 17.69 11.68
N ARG A 108 -0.63 19.01 11.47
CA ARG A 108 -1.26 20.01 12.35
C ARG A 108 -2.78 19.85 12.43
N THR A 109 -3.43 19.62 11.29
CA THR A 109 -4.89 19.45 11.22
C THR A 109 -5.36 18.20 11.98
N LEU A 110 -4.54 17.15 12.01
CA LEU A 110 -4.80 15.91 12.73
C LEU A 110 -4.34 15.95 14.20
N GLY A 111 -3.84 17.09 14.69
CA GLY A 111 -3.34 17.23 16.07
C GLY A 111 -1.97 16.57 16.31
N LEU A 112 -1.29 16.14 15.23
CA LEU A 112 0.05 15.54 15.26
C LEU A 112 1.12 16.62 15.09
N ASP A 113 1.20 17.56 16.03
CA ASP A 113 2.13 18.69 15.97
C ASP A 113 3.61 18.27 16.05
N THR A 114 3.87 17.07 16.57
CA THR A 114 5.21 16.45 16.61
C THR A 114 5.65 15.89 15.26
N PHE A 115 4.76 15.82 14.27
CA PHE A 115 5.07 15.28 12.95
C PHE A 115 6.03 16.20 12.18
N LYS A 116 7.30 15.79 12.13
CA LYS A 116 8.28 16.41 11.26
C LYS A 116 8.26 15.71 9.92
N ALA A 117 7.71 16.39 8.90
CA ALA A 117 7.91 16.07 7.48
C ALA A 117 9.39 16.30 7.12
N SER A 118 10.23 15.41 7.63
CA SER A 118 11.67 15.38 7.50
C SER A 118 12.06 14.82 6.14
N ASN A 119 13.33 14.98 5.76
CA ASN A 119 13.84 14.39 4.53
C ASN A 119 13.69 12.86 4.54
N GLY A 120 13.91 12.20 5.69
CA GLY A 120 13.69 10.75 5.81
C GLY A 120 12.23 10.32 5.62
N TRP A 121 11.25 11.15 6.02
CA TRP A 121 9.85 10.90 5.68
C TRP A 121 9.61 11.08 4.18
N LEU A 122 10.18 12.11 3.55
CA LEU A 122 10.06 12.35 2.11
C LEU A 122 10.71 11.25 1.28
N GLU A 123 11.85 10.69 1.68
CA GLU A 123 12.49 9.58 0.96
C GLU A 123 11.65 8.30 1.00
N LYS A 124 10.95 8.06 2.11
CA LYS A 124 10.07 6.90 2.29
C LYS A 124 8.72 7.09 1.61
N SER A 125 8.06 8.21 1.88
CA SER A 125 6.70 8.50 1.41
C SER A 125 6.70 9.15 0.03
N GLY A 126 7.70 9.97 -0.32
CA GLY A 126 7.81 10.64 -1.62
C GLY A 126 8.03 9.68 -2.79
N HIS A 127 8.88 8.65 -2.63
CA HIS A 127 8.99 7.59 -3.64
C HIS A 127 7.65 6.89 -3.88
N VAL A 128 6.91 6.61 -2.82
CA VAL A 128 5.56 6.02 -2.93
C VAL A 128 4.63 7.02 -3.62
N ILE A 129 4.50 8.23 -3.11
CA ILE A 129 3.56 9.25 -3.62
C ILE A 129 3.79 9.56 -5.11
N ILE A 130 5.05 9.79 -5.52
CA ILE A 130 5.41 10.09 -6.92
C ILE A 130 5.12 8.90 -7.83
N PHE A 131 5.45 7.68 -7.38
CA PHE A 131 5.21 6.45 -8.13
C PHE A 131 3.71 6.14 -8.31
N LEU A 132 2.91 6.37 -7.27
CA LEU A 132 1.44 6.14 -7.28
C LEU A 132 0.69 7.03 -8.27
N SER A 133 1.18 8.24 -8.50
CA SER A 133 0.57 9.18 -9.45
C SER A 133 0.89 8.89 -10.91
N ASN A 134 2.11 8.45 -11.23
CA ASN A 134 2.47 8.12 -12.61
C ASN A 134 1.70 6.90 -13.12
N LEU A 135 1.33 5.97 -12.23
CA LEU A 135 0.56 4.78 -12.59
C LEU A 135 -0.90 5.08 -12.97
N PHE A 136 -1.52 6.12 -12.38
CA PHE A 136 -2.93 6.45 -12.64
C PHE A 136 -3.12 7.24 -13.94
N VAL A 137 -2.10 8.00 -14.38
CA VAL A 137 -2.11 8.71 -15.67
C VAL A 137 -2.08 7.72 -16.84
N VAL A 138 -1.29 6.65 -16.74
CA VAL A 138 -1.16 5.64 -17.80
C VAL A 138 -2.46 4.86 -18.05
N LYS A 139 -3.37 4.79 -17.07
CA LYS A 139 -4.64 4.04 -17.18
C LYS A 139 -5.84 4.89 -17.59
N ARG A 140 -5.64 6.18 -17.86
CA ARG A 140 -6.68 7.16 -18.22
C ARG A 140 -6.54 7.74 -19.62
N ASN A 141 -5.67 7.18 -20.46
CA ASN A 141 -5.65 7.49 -21.88
C ASN A 141 -6.40 6.35 -22.61
N PRO A 142 -7.60 6.60 -23.17
CA PRO A 142 -8.23 5.64 -24.08
C PRO A 142 -7.40 5.43 -25.34
#